data_AF-A0A2W5CY29-F1
#
_entry.id   AF-A0A2W5CY29-F1
#
_cell.length_a   1.000
_cell.length_b   1.000
_cell.length_c   1.000
_cell.angle_alpha   90.00
_cell.angle_beta   90.00
_cell.angle_gamma   90.00
#
_symmetry.space_group_name_H-M   'P 1'
#
loop_
_entity.id
_entity.type
_entity.pdbx_description
1 polymer ?
#
loop_
_entity_poly.entity_id
_entity_poly.type
_entity_poly.pdbx_seq_one_letter_code
_entity_poly.pdbx_strand_id
1 'polypeptide(L)'
;MSTQLQESQSKPGATSRPFTEHPVVARPTAWLRAQSMSSAIRMGLIGSVVLTLCSYTVGATRERGGIMQALGLDWLTFGHMAGIFSVVLWVGIALLVLSWAIVGGLVLRGGRSLPQRAIAAWVGPMVLAAPLMSRDIYSYLMQGALAKEGLDAYRVGAAANPGPMLYEVSADWRNTTTPYGPGHLWLGKGVTTITGDNVTAGIFVFKFLTLVAFVALIWVVRRLAAELGSDPDLAVWLGVANPLVIVHLIGGLHTESMMMALVMLGILASLRLRPVAGLLLGSVLIATGVALKATAAIALPFLIWIAVARIAGPAPSGWFKETAARFVTLLWTGISSVAVVVAVMFAITWASGQTWGWIAEMSGNSKVINPLAA
;
A
#
# COMPACT_ATOMS: atom_id res chain seq x y z
N MET A 1 -91.40 -13.59 -2.40
CA MET A 1 -90.96 -14.66 -1.48
C MET A 1 -89.43 -14.63 -1.51
N SER A 2 -88.80 -14.37 -0.34
CA SER A 2 -87.36 -14.57 0.00
C SER A 2 -86.27 -13.86 -0.84
N THR A 3 -85.26 -13.13 -0.33
CA THR A 3 -84.86 -12.60 1.00
C THR A 3 -83.65 -11.67 0.79
N GLN A 4 -83.65 -10.52 1.49
CA GLN A 4 -82.57 -9.87 2.27
C GLN A 4 -81.09 -9.87 1.79
N LEU A 5 -80.48 -8.67 1.65
CA LEU A 5 -79.63 -7.91 2.61
C LEU A 5 -78.24 -8.51 2.86
N GLN A 6 -77.18 -7.74 2.52
CA GLN A 6 -75.88 -7.70 3.23
C GLN A 6 -75.13 -6.43 2.77
N GLU A 7 -75.17 -5.38 3.58
CA GLU A 7 -74.12 -4.98 4.54
C GLU A 7 -72.89 -4.32 3.90
N SER A 8 -72.91 -2.99 3.99
CA SER A 8 -71.77 -2.09 3.80
C SER A 8 -70.75 -2.34 4.92
N GLN A 9 -69.58 -2.89 4.58
CA GLN A 9 -68.41 -2.88 5.46
C GLN A 9 -67.38 -1.84 4.98
N SER A 10 -67.12 -0.91 5.88
CA SER A 10 -66.08 0.12 5.84
C SER A 10 -64.68 -0.51 5.88
N LYS A 11 -63.82 -0.13 4.92
CA LYS A 11 -62.37 -0.42 4.98
C LYS A 11 -61.68 0.63 5.87
N PRO A 12 -60.85 0.24 6.84
CA PRO A 12 -60.06 1.20 7.62
C PRO A 12 -58.93 1.79 6.76
N GLY A 13 -58.74 3.11 6.89
CA GLY A 13 -57.69 3.86 6.21
C GLY A 13 -56.29 3.35 6.58
N ALA A 14 -55.51 3.01 5.55
CA ALA A 14 -54.08 2.77 5.68
C ALA A 14 -53.39 4.08 6.06
N THR A 15 -52.99 4.18 7.32
CA THR A 15 -52.11 5.26 7.79
C THR A 15 -50.71 5.03 7.23
N SER A 16 -50.34 5.83 6.23
CA SER A 16 -48.98 5.91 5.70
C SER A 16 -48.06 6.48 6.79
N ARG A 17 -47.34 5.60 7.51
CA ARG A 17 -46.20 6.03 8.32
C ARG A 17 -45.08 6.48 7.36
N PRO A 18 -44.59 7.73 7.43
CA PRO A 18 -43.41 8.11 6.67
C PRO A 18 -42.20 7.39 7.26
N PHE A 19 -41.61 6.47 6.48
CA PHE A 19 -40.28 5.94 6.73
C PHE A 19 -39.25 7.04 6.46
N THR A 20 -38.99 7.87 7.46
CA THR A 20 -37.86 8.81 7.47
C THR A 20 -37.26 8.85 8.86
N GLU A 21 -36.72 7.72 9.31
CA GLU A 21 -35.63 7.74 10.27
C GLU A 21 -34.34 7.46 9.50
N HIS A 22 -33.68 8.54 9.06
CA HIS A 22 -32.26 8.45 8.75
C HIS A 22 -31.56 8.02 10.04
N PRO A 23 -30.70 6.98 10.04
CA PRO A 23 -29.95 6.62 11.22
C PRO A 23 -29.16 7.85 11.66
N VAL A 24 -29.36 8.25 12.92
CA VAL A 24 -28.58 9.30 13.57
C VAL A 24 -27.13 8.85 13.53
N VAL A 25 -26.38 9.36 12.55
CA VAL A 25 -24.92 9.25 12.56
C VAL A 25 -24.48 9.88 13.87
N ALA A 26 -24.02 9.05 14.80
CA ALA A 26 -23.57 9.48 16.12
C ALA A 26 -22.65 10.69 15.92
N ARG A 27 -23.07 11.86 16.42
CA ARG A 27 -22.27 13.08 16.28
C ARG A 27 -20.93 12.79 16.94
N PRO A 28 -19.78 12.92 16.24
CA PRO A 28 -18.49 12.72 16.87
C PRO A 28 -18.43 13.57 18.14
N THR A 29 -18.05 12.93 19.25
CA THR A 29 -18.14 13.47 20.62
C THR A 29 -17.65 14.92 20.64
N ALA A 30 -18.32 15.80 21.39
CA ALA A 30 -18.02 17.23 21.42
C ALA A 30 -16.52 17.53 21.64
N TRP A 31 -15.83 16.65 22.37
CA TRP A 31 -14.39 16.68 22.58
C TRP A 31 -13.55 16.63 21.30
N LEU A 32 -13.89 15.74 20.34
CA LEU A 32 -13.15 15.62 19.07
C LEU A 32 -13.26 16.90 18.25
N ARG A 33 -14.41 17.58 18.33
CA ARG A 33 -14.65 18.84 17.62
C ARG A 33 -13.94 20.03 18.27
N ALA A 34 -13.66 19.94 19.57
CA ALA A 34 -12.95 20.97 20.32
C ALA A 34 -11.43 20.92 20.14
N GLN A 35 -10.88 19.86 19.53
CA GLN A 35 -9.44 19.71 19.37
C GLN A 35 -8.87 20.71 18.35
N SER A 36 -7.76 21.35 18.74
CA SER A 36 -6.99 22.20 17.85
C SER A 36 -6.09 21.36 16.92
N MET A 37 -5.73 21.93 15.77
CA MET A 37 -4.76 21.31 14.84
C MET A 37 -3.44 20.95 15.55
N SER A 38 -2.92 21.84 16.41
CA SER A 38 -1.67 21.60 17.14
C SER A 38 -1.80 20.47 18.16
N SER A 39 -2.94 20.37 18.86
CA SER A 39 -3.21 19.25 19.78
C SER A 39 -3.29 17.92 19.03
N ALA A 40 -4.00 17.89 17.89
CA ALA A 40 -4.08 16.70 17.06
C ALA A 40 -2.70 16.24 16.58
N ILE A 41 -1.85 17.16 16.09
CA ILE A 41 -0.49 16.84 15.64
C ILE A 41 0.36 16.30 16.80
N ARG A 42 0.27 16.87 18.00
CA ARG A 42 0.98 16.37 19.19
C ARG A 42 0.57 14.95 19.55
N MET A 43 -0.73 14.63 19.49
CA MET A 43 -1.22 13.26 19.71
C MET A 43 -0.63 12.29 18.70
N GLY A 44 -0.56 12.69 17.42
CA GLY A 44 0.05 11.90 16.37
C GLY A 44 1.54 11.68 16.59
N LEU A 45 2.27 12.72 16.98
CA LEU A 45 3.69 12.61 17.33
C LEU A 45 3.92 11.65 18.49
N ILE A 46 3.15 11.78 19.57
CA ILE A 46 3.23 10.88 20.73
C ILE A 46 2.92 9.44 20.30
N GLY A 47 1.84 9.23 19.54
CA GLY A 47 1.49 7.93 19.00
C GLY A 47 2.63 7.32 18.18
N SER A 48 3.20 8.07 17.23
CA SER A 48 4.31 7.59 16.40
C SER A 48 5.61 7.35 17.18
N VAL A 49 5.92 8.14 18.20
CA VAL A 49 7.06 7.87 19.11
C VAL A 49 6.84 6.59 19.89
N VAL A 50 5.63 6.41 20.46
CA VAL A 50 5.26 5.17 21.17
C VAL A 50 5.38 3.96 20.25
N LEU A 51 4.89 4.04 19.01
CA LEU A 51 5.02 2.99 18.01
C LEU A 51 6.48 2.70 17.68
N THR A 52 7.31 3.73 17.53
CA THR A 52 8.74 3.59 17.26
C THR A 52 9.46 2.87 18.39
N LEU A 53 9.19 3.23 19.64
CA LEU A 53 9.80 2.56 20.79
C LEU A 53 9.31 1.12 20.93
N CYS A 54 8.00 0.89 20.82
CA CYS A 54 7.41 -0.45 20.92
C CYS A 54 7.82 -1.37 19.76
N SER A 55 8.20 -0.83 18.59
CA SER A 55 8.69 -1.64 17.49
C SER A 55 9.92 -2.46 17.87
N TYR A 56 10.75 -1.98 18.80
CA TYR A 56 11.93 -2.70 19.28
C TYR A 56 11.61 -3.75 20.34
N THR A 57 10.47 -3.64 21.02
CA THR A 57 10.08 -4.59 22.07
C THR A 57 9.17 -5.69 21.54
N VAL A 58 8.15 -5.32 20.76
CA VAL A 58 7.07 -6.21 20.31
C VAL A 58 6.90 -6.22 18.79
N GLY A 59 7.75 -5.50 18.07
CA GLY A 59 7.77 -5.58 16.62
C GLY A 59 8.45 -6.84 16.09
N ALA A 60 8.46 -6.96 14.77
CA ALA A 60 9.15 -8.00 14.01
C ALA A 60 10.68 -7.76 14.03
N THR A 61 11.26 -7.72 15.23
CA THR A 61 12.69 -7.51 15.44
C THR A 61 13.51 -8.75 15.11
N ARG A 62 14.83 -8.59 15.14
CA ARG A 62 15.76 -9.68 14.89
C ARG A 62 15.71 -10.69 16.03
N GLU A 63 15.64 -11.97 15.69
CA GLU A 63 15.74 -13.10 16.61
C GLU A 63 17.17 -13.28 17.13
N ARG A 64 18.18 -12.88 16.33
CA ARG A 64 19.59 -12.96 16.71
C ARG A 64 20.26 -11.59 16.68
N GLY A 65 20.79 -11.16 17.82
CA GLY A 65 21.43 -9.85 17.96
C GLY A 65 20.39 -8.74 18.09
N GLY A 66 20.69 -7.60 17.49
CA GLY A 66 19.81 -6.43 17.51
C GLY A 66 20.04 -5.53 18.72
N ILE A 67 19.38 -4.37 18.69
CA ILE A 67 19.66 -3.28 19.63
C ILE A 67 19.24 -3.65 21.07
N MET A 68 18.14 -4.39 21.25
CA MET A 68 17.67 -4.75 22.59
C MET A 68 18.66 -5.69 23.28
N GLN A 69 19.18 -6.69 22.56
CA GLN A 69 20.20 -7.57 23.10
C GLN A 69 21.52 -6.82 23.37
N ALA A 70 21.94 -5.93 22.45
CA ALA A 70 23.16 -5.13 22.63
C ALA A 70 23.10 -4.19 23.84
N LEU A 71 21.90 -3.75 24.22
CA LEU A 71 21.66 -2.90 25.39
C LEU A 71 21.36 -3.70 26.67
N GLY A 72 21.27 -5.03 26.62
CA GLY A 72 20.85 -5.86 27.77
C GLY A 72 19.38 -5.66 28.17
N LEU A 73 18.53 -5.31 27.21
CA LEU A 73 17.10 -5.00 27.38
C LEU A 73 16.19 -6.03 26.69
N ASP A 74 16.72 -7.17 26.28
CA ASP A 74 15.98 -8.27 25.64
C ASP A 74 14.89 -8.84 26.54
N TRP A 75 15.00 -8.74 27.87
CA TRP A 75 13.94 -9.08 28.81
C TRP A 75 12.62 -8.30 28.60
N LEU A 76 12.65 -7.17 27.88
CA LEU A 76 11.45 -6.42 27.50
C LEU A 76 10.68 -7.04 26.31
N THR A 77 11.29 -7.98 25.57
CA THR A 77 10.74 -8.52 24.32
C THR A 77 9.95 -9.82 24.49
N PHE A 78 9.91 -10.39 25.70
CA PHE A 78 9.20 -11.64 25.99
C PHE A 78 8.36 -11.59 27.28
N GLY A 79 7.56 -12.64 27.50
CA GLY A 79 6.75 -12.82 28.69
C GLY A 79 5.73 -11.69 28.91
N HIS A 80 5.51 -11.32 30.17
CA HIS A 80 4.55 -10.27 30.53
C HIS A 80 4.92 -8.89 29.98
N MET A 81 6.22 -8.58 29.85
CA MET A 81 6.67 -7.30 29.30
C MET A 81 6.25 -7.15 27.84
N ALA A 82 6.41 -8.20 27.03
CA ALA A 82 5.90 -8.21 25.66
C ALA A 82 4.38 -7.98 25.59
N GLY A 83 3.62 -8.59 26.51
CA GLY A 83 2.17 -8.36 26.62
C GLY A 83 1.83 -6.89 26.92
N ILE A 84 2.53 -6.27 27.88
CA ILE A 84 2.35 -4.85 28.22
C ILE A 84 2.70 -3.95 27.04
N PHE A 85 3.87 -4.15 26.40
CA PHE A 85 4.25 -3.35 25.25
C PHE A 85 3.35 -3.56 24.03
N SER A 86 2.71 -4.73 23.90
CA SER A 86 1.71 -4.97 22.86
C SER A 86 0.49 -4.08 23.09
N VAL A 87 0.02 -3.94 24.34
CA VAL A 87 -1.07 -3.00 24.68
C VAL A 87 -0.64 -1.56 24.41
N VAL A 88 0.58 -1.18 24.82
CA VAL A 88 1.12 0.17 24.59
C VAL A 88 1.25 0.48 23.09
N LEU A 89 1.65 -0.50 22.28
CA LEU A 89 1.68 -0.41 20.83
C LEU A 89 0.28 -0.07 20.28
N TRP A 90 -0.75 -0.80 20.69
CA TRP A 90 -2.14 -0.54 20.29
C TRP A 90 -2.64 0.84 20.73
N VAL A 91 -2.24 1.32 21.91
CA VAL A 91 -2.50 2.71 22.32
C VAL A 91 -1.81 3.71 21.37
N GLY A 92 -0.58 3.44 20.95
CA GLY A 92 0.12 4.23 19.94
C GLY A 92 -0.62 4.28 18.61
N ILE A 93 -1.14 3.15 18.13
CA ILE A 93 -1.98 3.07 16.92
C ILE A 93 -3.24 3.91 17.10
N ALA A 94 -3.94 3.76 18.23
CA ALA A 94 -5.16 4.52 18.51
C ALA A 94 -4.91 6.04 18.52
N LEU A 95 -3.80 6.49 19.12
CA LEU A 95 -3.40 7.91 19.12
C LEU A 95 -3.12 8.43 17.70
N LEU A 96 -2.44 7.64 16.87
CA LEU A 96 -2.17 7.98 15.47
C LEU A 96 -3.47 8.08 14.66
N VAL A 97 -4.37 7.12 14.79
CA VAL A 97 -5.69 7.11 14.12
C VAL A 97 -6.53 8.31 14.57
N LEU A 98 -6.54 8.59 15.87
CA LEU A 98 -7.28 9.71 16.45
C LEU A 98 -6.74 11.04 15.93
N SER A 99 -5.41 11.19 15.88
CA SER A 99 -4.74 12.35 15.28
C SER A 99 -5.15 12.53 13.82
N TRP A 100 -5.05 11.47 13.01
CA TRP A 100 -5.42 11.48 11.60
C TRP A 100 -6.89 11.87 11.38
N ALA A 101 -7.80 11.31 12.17
CA ALA A 101 -9.24 11.60 12.07
C ALA A 101 -9.57 13.05 12.44
N ILE A 102 -8.94 13.59 13.49
CA ILE A 102 -9.14 14.99 13.91
C ILE A 102 -8.56 15.95 12.86
N VAL A 103 -7.32 15.71 12.39
CA VAL A 103 -6.70 16.54 11.34
C VAL A 103 -7.56 16.53 10.08
N GLY A 104 -7.99 15.35 9.64
CA GLY A 104 -8.89 15.19 8.49
C GLY A 104 -10.22 15.90 8.65
N GLY A 105 -10.85 15.77 9.82
CA GLY A 105 -12.09 16.47 10.15
C GLY A 105 -11.95 18.00 10.09
N LEU A 106 -10.78 18.54 10.46
CA LEU A 106 -10.48 19.98 10.37
C LEU A 106 -10.23 20.43 8.92
N VAL A 107 -9.55 19.61 8.11
CA VAL A 107 -9.36 19.86 6.66
C VAL A 107 -10.71 19.87 5.96
N LEU A 108 -11.54 18.83 6.16
CA LEU A 108 -12.86 18.68 5.54
C LEU A 108 -13.84 19.80 5.90
N ARG A 109 -13.88 20.25 7.16
CA ARG A 109 -14.89 21.23 7.63
C ARG A 109 -14.46 22.68 7.46
N GLY A 110 -13.16 22.95 7.55
CA GLY A 110 -12.63 24.31 7.68
C GLY A 110 -11.96 24.85 6.43
N GLY A 111 -11.91 24.09 5.32
CA GLY A 111 -11.12 24.45 4.13
C GLY A 111 -9.63 24.66 4.46
N ARG A 112 -9.14 24.03 5.54
CA ARG A 112 -7.76 24.19 6.01
C ARG A 112 -6.86 23.26 5.21
N SER A 113 -5.68 23.73 4.85
CA SER A 113 -4.66 22.88 4.20
C SER A 113 -4.17 21.78 5.14
N LEU A 114 -3.83 20.60 4.59
CA LEU A 114 -3.15 19.54 5.32
C LEU A 114 -1.73 20.00 5.68
N PRO A 115 -1.39 20.22 6.97
CA PRO A 115 -0.09 20.77 7.31
C PRO A 115 1.00 19.70 7.19
N GLN A 116 2.12 20.03 6.52
CA GLN A 116 3.27 19.12 6.37
C GLN A 116 3.79 18.61 7.72
N ARG A 117 3.74 19.44 8.76
CA ARG A 117 4.11 19.04 10.14
C ARG A 117 3.25 17.91 10.72
N ALA A 118 2.01 17.71 10.26
CA ALA A 118 1.21 16.55 10.67
C ALA A 118 1.80 15.26 10.09
N ILE A 119 2.08 15.26 8.78
CA ILE A 119 2.72 14.12 8.11
C ILE A 119 4.09 13.83 8.73
N ALA A 120 4.90 14.87 8.97
CA ALA A 120 6.20 14.73 9.61
C ALA A 120 6.09 14.18 11.04
N ALA A 121 5.07 14.59 11.82
CA ALA A 121 4.82 14.04 13.14
C ALA A 121 4.43 12.55 13.11
N TRP A 122 3.64 12.15 12.12
CA TRP A 122 3.19 10.77 11.96
C TRP A 122 4.30 9.83 11.45
N VAL A 123 5.09 10.29 10.48
CA VAL A 123 6.07 9.47 9.76
C VAL A 123 7.48 9.60 10.35
N GLY A 124 7.86 10.78 10.84
CA GLY A 124 9.21 11.11 11.26
C GLY A 124 9.80 10.15 12.29
N PRO A 125 9.12 9.88 13.42
CA PRO A 125 9.61 8.89 14.39
C PRO A 125 9.76 7.49 13.79
N MET A 126 8.83 7.06 12.93
CA MET A 126 8.83 5.72 12.32
C MET A 126 10.02 5.46 11.39
N VAL A 127 10.70 6.52 10.92
CA VAL A 127 11.98 6.39 10.22
C VAL A 127 12.99 5.60 11.07
N LEU A 128 12.92 5.73 12.39
CA LEU A 128 13.82 5.04 13.33
C LEU A 128 13.23 3.74 13.91
N ALA A 129 12.02 3.33 13.52
CA ALA A 129 11.40 2.11 14.05
C ALA A 129 12.12 0.83 13.57
N ALA A 130 12.13 -0.22 14.38
CA ALA A 130 12.28 -1.57 13.85
C ALA A 130 11.03 -1.96 13.02
N PRO A 131 11.09 -3.06 12.24
CA PRO A 131 9.92 -3.55 11.51
C PRO A 131 8.76 -3.79 12.47
N LEU A 132 7.62 -3.12 12.25
CA LEU A 132 6.58 -3.00 13.27
C LEU A 132 5.73 -4.26 13.46
N MET A 133 5.16 -4.84 12.41
CA MET A 133 4.24 -5.99 12.54
C MET A 133 4.48 -7.09 11.49
N SER A 134 5.46 -6.93 10.61
CA SER A 134 5.73 -7.85 9.51
C SER A 134 7.21 -8.22 9.44
N ARG A 135 7.48 -9.50 9.16
CA ARG A 135 8.82 -10.05 8.92
C ARG A 135 9.20 -10.05 7.43
N ASP A 136 8.35 -9.50 6.55
CA ASP A 136 8.55 -9.54 5.09
C ASP A 136 9.88 -8.94 4.64
N ILE A 137 10.35 -7.90 5.32
CA ILE A 137 11.64 -7.27 5.02
C ILE A 137 12.82 -8.26 5.07
N TYR A 138 12.78 -9.24 5.98
CA TYR A 138 13.80 -10.28 6.06
C TYR A 138 13.72 -11.24 4.87
N SER A 139 12.51 -11.54 4.39
CA SER A 139 12.31 -12.28 3.14
C SER A 139 12.85 -11.52 1.94
N TYR A 140 12.65 -10.20 1.85
CA TYR A 140 13.20 -9.37 0.76
C TYR A 140 14.72 -9.37 0.76
N LEU A 141 15.35 -9.22 1.94
CA LEU A 141 16.80 -9.31 2.08
C LEU A 141 17.31 -10.69 1.69
N MET A 142 16.64 -11.75 2.14
CA MET A 142 17.05 -13.12 1.83
C MET A 142 16.92 -13.45 0.34
N GLN A 143 15.84 -12.99 -0.30
CA GLN A 143 15.66 -13.08 -1.76
C GLN A 143 16.77 -12.35 -2.50
N GLY A 144 17.16 -11.15 -2.03
CA GLY A 144 18.31 -10.43 -2.54
C GLY A 144 19.63 -11.19 -2.34
N ALA A 145 19.82 -11.85 -1.22
CA ALA A 145 21.00 -12.67 -0.93
C ALA A 145 21.06 -13.90 -1.86
N LEU A 146 19.95 -14.60 -2.09
CA LEU A 146 19.88 -15.68 -3.08
C LEU A 146 20.29 -15.18 -4.47
N ALA A 147 19.71 -14.07 -4.93
CA ALA A 147 20.03 -13.50 -6.24
C ALA A 147 21.48 -13.00 -6.36
N LYS A 148 22.08 -12.55 -5.25
CA LYS A 148 23.50 -12.19 -5.17
C LYS A 148 24.41 -13.40 -5.37
N GLU A 149 24.08 -14.53 -4.76
CA GLU A 149 24.80 -15.82 -4.89
C GLU A 149 24.49 -16.57 -6.20
N GLY A 150 23.68 -15.99 -7.09
CA GLY A 150 23.30 -16.61 -8.36
C GLY A 150 22.25 -17.73 -8.24
N LEU A 151 21.59 -17.83 -7.09
CA LEU A 151 20.50 -18.78 -6.86
C LEU A 151 19.17 -18.21 -7.38
N ASP A 152 18.40 -19.06 -8.08
CA ASP A 152 17.08 -18.69 -8.60
C ASP A 152 16.01 -18.81 -7.49
N ALA A 153 15.61 -17.68 -6.93
CA ALA A 153 14.59 -17.59 -5.87
C ALA A 153 13.16 -18.00 -6.32
N TYR A 154 12.97 -18.26 -7.62
CA TYR A 154 11.75 -18.88 -8.16
C TYR A 154 11.78 -20.41 -8.10
N ARG A 155 12.95 -21.00 -7.83
CA ARG A 155 13.13 -22.46 -7.72
C ARG A 155 13.45 -22.90 -6.31
N VAL A 156 14.05 -22.02 -5.50
CA VAL A 156 14.44 -22.32 -4.12
C VAL A 156 13.94 -21.26 -3.15
N GLY A 157 13.61 -21.69 -1.93
CA GLY A 157 13.31 -20.80 -0.81
C GLY A 157 14.57 -20.30 -0.10
N ALA A 158 14.36 -19.44 0.91
CA ALA A 158 15.41 -18.89 1.78
C ALA A 158 16.36 -19.95 2.36
N ALA A 159 15.86 -21.14 2.70
CA ALA A 159 16.64 -22.23 3.31
C ALA A 159 17.78 -22.75 2.42
N ALA A 160 17.76 -22.47 1.11
CA ALA A 160 18.83 -22.86 0.19
C ALA A 160 20.14 -22.08 0.36
N ASN A 161 20.13 -20.97 1.12
CA ASN A 161 21.32 -20.23 1.48
C ASN A 161 21.35 -20.02 3.01
N PRO A 162 21.85 -21.01 3.77
CA PRO A 162 21.88 -20.93 5.22
C PRO A 162 22.89 -19.85 5.67
N GLY A 163 22.39 -18.83 6.36
CA GLY A 163 23.20 -17.72 6.86
C GLY A 163 22.46 -16.88 7.90
N PRO A 164 23.09 -15.79 8.40
CA PRO A 164 22.50 -14.95 9.45
C PRO A 164 21.10 -14.44 9.13
N MET A 165 20.81 -14.13 7.85
CA MET A 165 19.50 -13.66 7.39
C MET A 165 18.40 -14.72 7.49
N LEU A 166 18.71 -16.00 7.32
CA LEU A 166 17.72 -17.09 7.32
C LEU A 166 16.98 -17.17 8.66
N TYR A 167 17.69 -16.95 9.77
CA TYR A 167 17.09 -16.96 11.10
C TYR A 167 16.00 -15.90 11.27
N GLU A 168 16.11 -14.81 10.49
CA GLU A 168 15.18 -13.70 10.55
C GLU A 168 13.98 -13.86 9.61
N VAL A 169 14.08 -14.72 8.60
CA VAL A 169 12.93 -15.08 7.77
C VAL A 169 11.91 -15.82 8.63
N SER A 170 10.65 -15.39 8.55
CA SER A 170 9.54 -16.07 9.23
C SER A 170 9.50 -17.54 8.81
N ALA A 171 9.24 -18.43 9.76
CA ALA A 171 9.28 -19.88 9.55
C ALA A 171 8.39 -20.32 8.37
N ASP A 172 7.23 -19.68 8.20
CA ASP A 172 6.24 -19.97 7.15
C ASP A 172 6.79 -19.76 5.73
N TRP A 173 7.84 -18.96 5.59
CA TRP A 173 8.37 -18.50 4.30
C TRP A 173 9.75 -19.07 3.97
N ARG A 174 10.36 -19.86 4.87
CA ARG A 174 11.75 -20.32 4.69
C ARG A 174 11.94 -21.25 3.49
N ASN A 175 10.92 -22.04 3.16
CA ASN A 175 10.96 -23.03 2.08
C ASN A 175 10.11 -22.64 0.86
N THR A 176 9.55 -21.43 0.87
CA THR A 176 8.62 -20.98 -0.17
C THR A 176 9.37 -20.12 -1.18
N THR A 177 9.11 -20.37 -2.47
CA THR A 177 9.60 -19.60 -3.61
C THR A 177 8.90 -18.26 -3.72
N THR A 178 9.59 -17.26 -4.29
CA THR A 178 9.08 -15.88 -4.29
C THR A 178 8.10 -15.61 -5.43
N PRO A 179 6.93 -14.97 -5.16
CA PRO A 179 6.02 -14.49 -6.19
C PRO A 179 6.41 -13.11 -6.74
N TYR A 180 7.48 -12.49 -6.23
CA TYR A 180 7.87 -11.13 -6.60
C TYR A 180 8.54 -11.09 -7.97
N GLY A 181 8.32 -9.99 -8.69
CA GLY A 181 8.87 -9.84 -10.04
C GLY A 181 10.40 -9.69 -10.05
N PRO A 182 11.01 -9.81 -11.24
CA PRO A 182 12.47 -9.79 -11.40
C PRO A 182 13.10 -8.47 -10.96
N GLY A 183 12.38 -7.35 -11.07
CA GLY A 183 12.84 -6.04 -10.59
C GLY A 183 12.96 -5.98 -9.07
N HIS A 184 12.08 -6.65 -8.32
CA HIS A 184 12.18 -6.72 -6.86
C HIS A 184 13.40 -7.54 -6.42
N LEU A 185 13.66 -8.68 -7.07
CA LEU A 185 14.87 -9.48 -6.80
C LEU A 185 16.13 -8.72 -7.16
N TRP A 186 16.11 -7.98 -8.26
CA TRP A 186 17.25 -7.16 -8.67
C TRP A 186 17.54 -6.04 -7.67
N LEU A 187 16.50 -5.36 -7.18
CA LEU A 187 16.61 -4.36 -6.12
C LEU A 187 17.21 -4.99 -4.85
N GLY A 188 16.66 -6.12 -4.40
CA GLY A 188 17.16 -6.86 -3.25
C GLY A 188 18.63 -7.26 -3.39
N LYS A 189 19.02 -7.77 -4.57
CA LYS A 189 20.41 -8.09 -4.91
C LYS A 189 21.32 -6.87 -4.80
N GLY A 190 20.88 -5.71 -5.30
CA GLY A 190 21.61 -4.45 -5.16
C GLY A 190 21.83 -4.08 -3.68
N VAL A 191 20.76 -4.16 -2.88
CA VAL A 191 20.83 -3.89 -1.44
C VAL A 191 21.81 -4.83 -0.75
N THR A 192 21.69 -6.15 -0.92
CA THR A 192 22.56 -7.13 -0.25
C THR A 192 24.00 -7.16 -0.80
N THR A 193 24.22 -6.67 -2.01
CA THR A 193 25.58 -6.45 -2.54
C THR A 193 26.26 -5.32 -1.77
N ILE A 194 25.53 -4.22 -1.49
CA ILE A 194 26.06 -3.08 -0.74
C ILE A 194 26.20 -3.39 0.75
N THR A 195 25.20 -4.05 1.35
CA THR A 195 25.15 -4.24 2.81
C THR A 195 25.80 -5.54 3.28
N GLY A 196 26.10 -6.47 2.37
CA GLY A 196 26.52 -7.82 2.72
C GLY A 196 25.50 -8.50 3.64
N ASP A 197 25.99 -9.22 4.64
CA ASP A 197 25.16 -9.95 5.62
C ASP A 197 24.62 -9.06 6.74
N ASN A 198 24.87 -7.75 6.70
CA ASN A 198 24.39 -6.83 7.71
C ASN A 198 22.89 -6.54 7.52
N VAL A 199 22.06 -7.34 8.21
CA VAL A 199 20.59 -7.24 8.21
C VAL A 199 20.11 -5.84 8.55
N THR A 200 20.71 -5.21 9.57
CA THR A 200 20.29 -3.88 10.03
C THR A 200 20.57 -2.81 8.98
N ALA A 201 21.74 -2.85 8.33
CA ALA A 201 22.04 -1.95 7.22
C ALA A 201 21.07 -2.17 6.04
N GLY A 202 20.78 -3.44 5.70
CA GLY A 202 19.80 -3.79 4.65
C GLY A 202 18.40 -3.22 4.93
N ILE A 203 17.93 -3.33 6.17
CA ILE A 203 16.67 -2.74 6.63
C ILE A 203 16.65 -1.22 6.42
N PHE A 204 17.73 -0.51 6.79
CA PHE A 204 17.78 0.94 6.63
C PHE A 204 17.84 1.38 5.16
N VAL A 205 18.52 0.62 4.29
CA VAL A 205 18.52 0.89 2.85
C VAL A 205 17.11 0.72 2.27
N PHE A 206 16.42 -0.39 2.57
CA PHE A 206 15.03 -0.56 2.14
C PHE A 206 14.10 0.51 2.70
N LYS A 207 14.27 0.87 3.97
CA LYS A 207 13.51 1.96 4.58
C LYS A 207 13.72 3.29 3.87
N PHE A 208 14.94 3.61 3.50
CA PHE A 208 15.23 4.80 2.71
C PHE A 208 14.48 4.77 1.37
N LEU A 209 14.49 3.62 0.68
CA LEU A 209 13.76 3.46 -0.59
C LEU A 209 12.24 3.61 -0.43
N THR A 210 11.64 3.03 0.62
CA THR A 210 10.20 3.18 0.88
C THR A 210 9.84 4.61 1.26
N LEU A 211 10.70 5.32 2.00
CA LEU A 211 10.51 6.75 2.30
C LEU A 211 10.58 7.63 1.05
N VAL A 212 11.54 7.37 0.15
CA VAL A 212 11.63 8.08 -1.14
C VAL A 212 10.34 7.84 -1.95
N ALA A 213 9.88 6.60 -2.03
CA ALA A 213 8.63 6.26 -2.71
C ALA A 213 7.42 6.92 -2.06
N PHE A 214 7.36 7.01 -0.74
CA PHE A 214 6.30 7.68 0.00
C PHE A 214 6.26 9.19 -0.28
N VAL A 215 7.41 9.86 -0.32
CA VAL A 215 7.49 11.28 -0.70
C VAL A 215 7.05 11.48 -2.15
N ALA A 216 7.46 10.58 -3.06
CA ALA A 216 7.01 10.59 -4.44
C ALA A 216 5.48 10.38 -4.54
N LEU A 217 4.90 9.51 -3.71
CA LEU A 217 3.46 9.28 -3.61
C LEU A 217 2.71 10.53 -3.16
N ILE A 218 3.18 11.21 -2.11
CA ILE A 218 2.60 12.49 -1.68
C ILE A 218 2.62 13.47 -2.85
N TRP A 219 3.76 13.62 -3.52
CA TRP A 219 3.88 14.56 -4.63
C TRP A 219 2.93 14.21 -5.78
N VAL A 220 2.94 12.97 -6.26
CA VAL A 220 2.17 12.56 -7.44
C VAL A 220 0.67 12.59 -7.19
N VAL A 221 0.21 12.19 -5.98
CA VAL A 221 -1.21 12.22 -5.63
C VAL A 221 -1.74 13.65 -5.57
N ARG A 222 -0.95 14.61 -5.05
CA ARG A 222 -1.34 16.04 -5.11
C ARG A 222 -1.48 16.54 -6.53
N ARG A 223 -0.55 16.16 -7.42
CA ARG A 223 -0.60 16.55 -8.83
C ARG A 223 -1.81 15.93 -9.53
N LEU A 224 -2.06 14.64 -9.32
CA LEU A 224 -3.23 13.94 -9.87
C LEU A 224 -4.53 14.57 -9.41
N ALA A 225 -4.66 14.88 -8.12
CA ALA A 225 -5.85 15.56 -7.61
C ALA A 225 -6.09 16.91 -8.30
N ALA A 226 -5.03 17.71 -8.49
CA ALA A 226 -5.12 18.98 -9.21
C ALA A 226 -5.53 18.80 -10.69
N GLU A 227 -4.98 17.81 -11.40
CA GLU A 227 -5.38 17.50 -12.79
C GLU A 227 -6.85 17.07 -12.90
N LEU A 228 -7.37 16.41 -11.85
CA LEU A 228 -8.74 15.92 -11.78
C LEU A 228 -9.72 16.94 -11.16
N GLY A 229 -9.27 18.16 -10.85
CA GLY A 229 -10.09 19.20 -10.22
C GLY A 229 -10.56 18.85 -8.79
N SER A 230 -9.85 17.94 -8.11
CA SER A 230 -10.12 17.49 -6.74
C SER A 230 -9.17 18.16 -5.74
N ASP A 231 -9.53 18.19 -4.46
CA ASP A 231 -8.70 18.78 -3.39
C ASP A 231 -7.42 17.95 -3.16
N PRO A 232 -6.21 18.51 -3.42
CA PRO A 232 -4.95 17.80 -3.25
C PRO A 232 -4.64 17.38 -1.82
N ASP A 233 -5.08 18.16 -0.84
CA ASP A 233 -4.79 17.91 0.56
C ASP A 233 -5.69 16.80 1.11
N LEU A 234 -6.96 16.74 0.69
CA LEU A 234 -7.85 15.60 0.97
C LEU A 234 -7.35 14.32 0.30
N ALA A 235 -6.90 14.41 -0.96
CA ALA A 235 -6.37 13.26 -1.68
C ALA A 235 -5.13 12.67 -0.99
N VAL A 236 -4.20 13.51 -0.52
CA VAL A 236 -3.04 13.04 0.27
C VAL A 236 -3.47 12.48 1.61
N TRP A 237 -4.33 13.19 2.35
CA TRP A 237 -4.75 12.79 3.69
C TRP A 237 -5.44 11.41 3.70
N LEU A 238 -6.34 11.15 2.74
CA LEU A 238 -7.03 9.88 2.61
C LEU A 238 -6.16 8.82 1.93
N GLY A 239 -5.55 9.16 0.79
CA GLY A 239 -4.91 8.18 -0.10
C GLY A 239 -3.51 7.78 0.31
N VAL A 240 -2.75 8.65 1.00
CA VAL A 240 -1.32 8.44 1.27
C VAL A 240 -0.99 8.57 2.75
N ALA A 241 -1.34 9.69 3.38
CA ALA A 241 -1.02 9.99 4.77
C ALA A 241 -2.07 9.43 5.74
N ASN A 242 -2.56 8.21 5.49
CA ASN A 242 -3.47 7.51 6.38
C ASN A 242 -2.72 6.50 7.28
N PRO A 243 -3.26 6.14 8.46
CA PRO A 243 -2.56 5.29 9.42
C PRO A 243 -2.21 3.91 8.87
N LEU A 244 -3.04 3.34 7.99
CA LEU A 244 -2.77 2.03 7.37
C LEU A 244 -1.49 2.09 6.54
N VAL A 245 -1.38 3.06 5.65
CA VAL A 245 -0.19 3.27 4.79
C VAL A 245 1.04 3.56 5.64
N ILE A 246 0.92 4.43 6.64
CA ILE A 246 2.04 4.82 7.49
C ILE A 246 2.55 3.62 8.30
N VAL A 247 1.67 2.90 8.98
CA VAL A 247 2.05 1.74 9.81
C VAL A 247 2.56 0.58 8.95
N HIS A 248 1.92 0.26 7.82
CA HIS A 248 2.32 -0.89 7.01
C HIS A 248 3.47 -0.58 6.06
N LEU A 249 3.39 0.49 5.26
CA LEU A 249 4.40 0.76 4.24
C LEU A 249 5.69 1.35 4.81
N ILE A 250 5.59 2.21 5.83
CA ILE A 250 6.77 2.81 6.47
C ILE A 250 7.21 2.00 7.67
N GLY A 251 6.28 1.73 8.61
CA GLY A 251 6.57 0.97 9.82
C GLY A 251 6.88 -0.51 9.55
N GLY A 252 6.08 -1.16 8.74
CA GLY A 252 6.23 -2.57 8.35
C GLY A 252 7.19 -2.82 7.19
N LEU A 253 7.72 -1.77 6.56
CA LEU A 253 8.71 -1.83 5.47
C LEU A 253 8.25 -2.57 4.21
N HIS A 254 6.96 -2.41 3.88
CA HIS A 254 6.37 -2.92 2.66
C HIS A 254 6.81 -2.12 1.42
N THR A 255 7.47 -2.81 0.49
CA THR A 255 8.03 -2.24 -0.75
C THR A 255 6.96 -1.86 -1.79
N GLU A 256 5.70 -2.18 -1.51
CA GLU A 256 4.51 -1.84 -2.29
C GLU A 256 4.41 -0.34 -2.57
N SER A 257 4.91 0.49 -1.65
CA SER A 257 5.00 1.95 -1.84
C SER A 257 5.76 2.33 -3.12
N MET A 258 6.83 1.61 -3.47
CA MET A 258 7.63 1.87 -4.67
C MET A 258 6.84 1.56 -5.94
N MET A 259 6.15 0.41 -5.96
CA MET A 259 5.28 0.02 -7.08
C MET A 259 4.13 1.02 -7.25
N MET A 260 3.47 1.40 -6.16
CA MET A 260 2.37 2.39 -6.21
C MET A 260 2.86 3.75 -6.71
N ALA A 261 4.04 4.21 -6.29
CA ALA A 261 4.62 5.46 -6.78
C ALA A 261 4.80 5.44 -8.30
N LEU A 262 5.35 4.35 -8.86
CA LEU A 262 5.54 4.17 -10.30
C LEU A 262 4.21 4.15 -11.06
N VAL A 263 3.21 3.43 -10.55
CA VAL A 263 1.87 3.38 -11.14
C VAL A 263 1.26 4.78 -11.19
N MET A 264 1.24 5.50 -10.07
CA MET A 264 0.66 6.84 -10.00
C MET A 264 1.41 7.84 -10.88
N LEU A 265 2.74 7.73 -10.98
CA LEU A 265 3.55 8.53 -11.92
C LEU A 265 3.18 8.23 -13.37
N GLY A 266 2.93 6.96 -13.70
CA GLY A 266 2.49 6.55 -15.03
C GLY A 266 1.13 7.14 -15.41
N ILE A 267 0.18 7.16 -14.46
CA ILE A 267 -1.12 7.82 -14.65
C ILE A 267 -0.95 9.35 -14.77
N LEU A 268 -0.08 9.97 -13.97
CA LEU A 268 0.15 11.41 -14.09
C LEU A 268 0.77 11.78 -15.45
N ALA A 269 1.71 10.97 -15.95
CA ALA A 269 2.30 11.14 -17.27
C ALA A 269 1.25 11.05 -18.38
N SER A 270 0.30 10.12 -18.27
CA SER A 270 -0.78 9.94 -19.25
C SER A 270 -1.76 11.10 -19.31
N LEU A 271 -1.90 11.87 -18.23
CA LEU A 271 -2.71 13.09 -18.17
C LEU A 271 -1.95 14.33 -18.67
N ARG A 272 -0.66 14.46 -18.33
CA ARG A 272 0.10 15.68 -18.62
C ARG A 272 0.80 15.73 -19.97
N LEU A 273 1.29 14.59 -20.45
CA LEU A 273 2.05 14.53 -21.70
C LEU A 273 1.10 14.48 -22.90
N ARG A 274 1.66 14.62 -24.11
CA ARG A 274 0.92 14.32 -25.35
C ARG A 274 0.39 12.88 -25.30
N PRO A 275 -0.83 12.59 -25.79
CA PRO A 275 -1.50 11.32 -25.50
C PRO A 275 -0.65 10.06 -25.76
N VAL A 276 0.03 9.97 -26.90
CA VAL A 276 0.90 8.84 -27.23
C VAL A 276 2.13 8.78 -26.32
N ALA A 277 2.80 9.91 -26.07
CA ALA A 277 3.97 9.95 -25.19
C ALA A 277 3.61 9.61 -23.73
N GLY A 278 2.45 10.08 -23.27
CA GLY A 278 1.90 9.78 -21.95
C GLY A 278 1.52 8.30 -21.81
N LEU A 279 0.93 7.70 -22.84
CA LEU A 279 0.68 6.26 -22.90
C LEU A 279 2.00 5.47 -22.79
N LEU A 280 2.98 5.76 -23.65
CA LEU A 280 4.24 5.00 -23.69
C LEU A 280 5.01 5.13 -22.36
N LEU A 281 5.20 6.34 -21.84
CA LEU A 281 5.87 6.53 -20.55
C LEU A 281 5.06 5.90 -19.40
N GLY A 282 3.74 6.04 -19.44
CA GLY A 282 2.85 5.39 -18.47
C GLY A 282 3.00 3.87 -18.47
N SER A 283 3.03 3.25 -19.65
CA SER A 283 3.23 1.81 -19.81
C SER A 283 4.61 1.38 -19.32
N VAL A 284 5.68 2.15 -19.58
CA VAL A 284 7.03 1.87 -19.05
C VAL A 284 7.05 1.89 -17.53
N LEU A 285 6.44 2.92 -16.91
CA LEU A 285 6.41 3.05 -15.46
C LEU A 285 5.57 1.96 -14.80
N ILE A 286 4.39 1.65 -15.35
CA ILE A 286 3.55 0.55 -14.85
C ILE A 286 4.26 -0.79 -15.05
N ALA A 287 4.91 -1.05 -16.17
CA ALA A 287 5.69 -2.27 -16.41
C ALA A 287 6.85 -2.41 -15.41
N THR A 288 7.53 -1.32 -15.09
CA THR A 288 8.55 -1.30 -14.02
C THR A 288 7.90 -1.62 -12.66
N GLY A 289 6.70 -1.10 -12.41
CA GLY A 289 5.88 -1.48 -11.25
C GLY A 289 5.53 -2.98 -11.23
N VAL A 290 5.17 -3.58 -12.37
CA VAL A 290 4.90 -5.03 -12.52
C VAL A 290 6.15 -5.84 -12.17
N ALA A 291 7.32 -5.39 -12.62
CA ALA A 291 8.60 -6.01 -12.29
C ALA A 291 8.92 -5.97 -10.79
N LEU A 292 8.35 -5.03 -10.03
CA LEU A 292 8.40 -5.06 -8.56
C LEU A 292 7.31 -5.95 -7.99
N LYS A 293 6.05 -5.72 -8.39
CA LYS A 293 4.89 -6.46 -7.90
C LYS A 293 3.82 -6.54 -8.99
N ALA A 294 3.42 -7.77 -9.30
CA ALA A 294 2.54 -8.06 -10.43
C ALA A 294 1.19 -7.33 -10.40
N THR A 295 0.68 -6.99 -9.21
CA THR A 295 -0.58 -6.24 -9.02
C THR A 295 -0.57 -4.86 -9.69
N ALA A 296 0.60 -4.30 -10.01
CA ALA A 296 0.69 -3.08 -10.83
C ALA A 296 0.00 -3.20 -12.19
N ALA A 297 -0.07 -4.40 -12.76
CA ALA A 297 -0.68 -4.66 -14.06
C ALA A 297 -2.18 -4.28 -14.10
N ILE A 298 -2.84 -4.26 -12.94
CA ILE A 298 -4.25 -3.84 -12.79
C ILE A 298 -4.45 -2.40 -13.29
N ALA A 299 -3.41 -1.55 -13.25
CA ALA A 299 -3.50 -0.18 -13.72
C ALA A 299 -3.47 -0.03 -15.26
N LEU A 300 -3.03 -1.05 -16.02
CA LEU A 300 -2.88 -0.95 -17.48
C LEU A 300 -4.19 -0.68 -18.22
N PRO A 301 -5.31 -1.39 -17.95
CA PRO A 301 -6.58 -1.09 -18.60
C PRO A 301 -7.04 0.35 -18.38
N PHE A 302 -6.82 0.92 -17.19
CA PHE A 302 -7.17 2.31 -16.88
C PHE A 302 -6.28 3.29 -17.65
N LEU A 303 -4.98 3.03 -17.75
CA LEU A 303 -4.07 3.82 -18.57
C LEU A 303 -4.51 3.83 -20.04
N ILE A 304 -4.85 2.65 -20.58
CA ILE A 304 -5.35 2.49 -21.95
C ILE A 304 -6.65 3.28 -22.15
N TRP A 305 -7.60 3.18 -21.21
CA TRP A 305 -8.84 3.96 -21.28
C TRP A 305 -8.62 5.47 -21.24
N ILE A 306 -7.68 5.96 -20.43
CA ILE A 306 -7.29 7.38 -20.43
C ILE A 306 -6.76 7.77 -21.81
N ALA A 307 -5.88 6.95 -22.41
CA ALA A 307 -5.35 7.22 -23.75
C ALA A 307 -6.45 7.24 -24.82
N VAL A 308 -7.37 6.27 -24.81
CA VAL A 308 -8.52 6.24 -25.72
C VAL A 308 -9.37 7.50 -25.56
N ALA A 309 -9.67 7.90 -24.32
CA ALA A 309 -10.46 9.10 -24.04
C ALA A 309 -9.79 10.39 -24.56
N ARG A 310 -8.46 10.48 -24.45
CA ARG A 310 -7.70 11.65 -24.89
C ARG A 310 -7.43 11.71 -26.40
N ILE A 311 -7.52 10.59 -27.11
CA ILE A 311 -7.22 10.50 -28.55
C ILE A 311 -8.50 10.48 -29.39
N ALA A 312 -9.48 9.67 -28.97
CA ALA A 312 -10.71 9.43 -29.73
C ALA A 312 -11.96 10.05 -29.07
N GLY A 313 -11.78 10.88 -28.05
CA GLY A 313 -12.84 11.57 -27.33
C GLY A 313 -13.42 10.77 -26.15
N PRO A 314 -14.26 11.40 -25.30
CA PRO A 314 -14.77 10.79 -24.07
C PRO A 314 -15.66 9.57 -24.32
N ALA A 315 -15.92 8.79 -23.25
CA ALA A 315 -16.84 7.66 -23.32
C ALA A 315 -18.25 8.13 -23.75
N PRO A 316 -18.94 7.40 -24.65
CA PRO A 316 -20.29 7.76 -25.07
C PRO A 316 -21.30 7.63 -23.91
N SER A 317 -22.40 8.38 -23.99
CA SER A 317 -23.42 8.44 -22.94
C SER A 317 -24.26 7.17 -22.76
N GLY A 318 -24.05 6.14 -23.58
CA GLY A 318 -24.76 4.86 -23.51
C GLY A 318 -23.83 3.67 -23.37
N TRP A 319 -24.19 2.74 -22.50
CA TRP A 319 -23.53 1.45 -22.37
C TRP A 319 -23.50 0.75 -23.74
N PHE A 320 -22.33 0.20 -24.11
CA PHE A 320 -22.08 -0.50 -25.38
C PHE A 320 -22.21 0.35 -26.67
N LYS A 321 -22.40 1.66 -26.56
CA LYS A 321 -22.28 2.56 -27.72
C LYS A 321 -20.82 2.92 -27.86
N GLU A 322 -20.08 2.22 -28.71
CA GLU A 322 -18.67 2.54 -29.01
C GLU A 322 -18.51 2.93 -30.47
N THR A 323 -17.60 3.87 -30.75
CA THR A 323 -17.31 4.31 -32.13
C THR A 323 -16.20 3.48 -32.73
N ALA A 324 -16.19 3.31 -34.05
CA ALA A 324 -15.10 2.63 -34.75
C ALA A 324 -13.73 3.26 -34.44
N ALA A 325 -13.67 4.60 -34.34
CA ALA A 325 -12.45 5.32 -33.97
C ALA A 325 -11.95 4.96 -32.55
N ARG A 326 -12.85 4.87 -31.56
CA ARG A 326 -12.51 4.47 -30.19
C ARG A 326 -12.10 3.00 -30.13
N PHE A 327 -12.77 2.11 -30.85
CA PHE A 327 -12.40 0.70 -30.96
C PHE A 327 -11.02 0.51 -31.57
N VAL A 328 -10.73 1.14 -32.72
CA VAL A 328 -9.40 1.11 -33.33
C VAL A 328 -8.36 1.70 -32.38
N THR A 329 -8.70 2.78 -31.67
CA THR A 329 -7.80 3.39 -30.68
C THR A 329 -7.50 2.45 -29.52
N LEU A 330 -8.52 1.77 -29.00
CA LEU A 330 -8.36 0.76 -27.96
C LEU A 330 -7.43 -0.37 -28.41
N LEU A 331 -7.60 -0.86 -29.64
CA LEU A 331 -6.76 -1.93 -30.18
C LEU A 331 -5.29 -1.51 -30.25
N TRP A 332 -4.96 -0.40 -30.92
CA TRP A 332 -3.55 -0.04 -31.09
C TRP A 332 -2.92 0.43 -29.77
N THR A 333 -3.64 1.16 -28.91
CA THR A 333 -3.13 1.57 -27.59
C THR A 333 -2.92 0.37 -26.67
N GLY A 334 -3.82 -0.62 -26.73
CA GLY A 334 -3.69 -1.89 -26.02
C GLY A 334 -2.49 -2.69 -26.50
N ILE A 335 -2.37 -2.94 -27.81
CA ILE A 335 -1.23 -3.65 -28.41
C ILE A 335 0.09 -2.95 -28.07
N SER A 336 0.14 -1.61 -28.21
CA SER A 336 1.34 -0.83 -27.90
C SER A 336 1.72 -0.93 -26.43
N SER A 337 0.73 -0.85 -25.52
CA SER A 337 0.98 -0.95 -24.07
C SER A 337 1.50 -2.33 -23.69
N VAL A 338 0.89 -3.40 -24.23
CA VAL A 338 1.34 -4.77 -23.99
C VAL A 338 2.75 -4.98 -24.55
N ALA A 339 3.04 -4.50 -25.76
CA ALA A 339 4.37 -4.58 -26.35
C ALA A 339 5.42 -3.87 -25.48
N VAL A 340 5.12 -2.67 -24.98
CA VAL A 340 6.00 -1.95 -24.05
C VAL A 340 6.20 -2.72 -22.75
N VAL A 341 5.13 -3.26 -22.17
CA VAL A 341 5.21 -4.04 -20.93
C VAL A 341 6.09 -5.27 -21.12
N VAL A 342 5.87 -6.04 -22.19
CA VAL A 342 6.69 -7.22 -22.51
C VAL A 342 8.15 -6.81 -22.72
N ALA A 343 8.42 -5.72 -23.45
CA ALA A 343 9.77 -5.23 -23.69
C ALA A 343 10.49 -4.81 -22.40
N VAL A 344 9.81 -4.06 -21.52
CA VAL A 344 10.37 -3.64 -20.23
C VAL A 344 10.60 -4.84 -19.31
N MET A 345 9.63 -5.76 -19.23
CA MET A 345 9.76 -6.98 -18.43
C MET A 345 10.91 -7.86 -18.95
N PHE A 346 11.04 -8.01 -20.26
CA PHE A 346 12.17 -8.71 -20.88
C PHE A 346 13.49 -8.03 -20.54
N ALA A 347 13.58 -6.71 -20.72
CA ALA A 347 14.79 -5.94 -20.44
C ALA A 347 15.22 -6.05 -18.97
N ILE A 348 14.28 -5.91 -18.02
CA ILE A 348 14.57 -6.05 -16.59
C ILE A 348 14.96 -7.50 -16.26
N THR A 349 14.23 -8.49 -16.76
CA THR A 349 14.52 -9.92 -16.51
C THR A 349 15.92 -10.27 -17.01
N TRP A 350 16.25 -9.87 -18.23
CA TRP A 350 17.57 -10.11 -18.84
C TRP A 350 18.69 -9.36 -18.09
N ALA A 351 18.53 -8.06 -17.84
CA ALA A 351 19.56 -7.25 -17.19
C ALA A 351 19.81 -7.65 -15.73
N SER A 352 18.79 -8.15 -15.04
CA SER A 352 18.89 -8.63 -13.66
C SER A 352 19.43 -10.06 -13.55
N GLY A 353 19.54 -10.79 -14.66
CA GLY A 353 19.89 -12.21 -14.69
C GLY A 353 18.84 -13.11 -14.03
N GLN A 354 17.59 -12.65 -13.92
CA GLN A 354 16.49 -13.40 -13.32
C GLN A 354 15.75 -14.23 -14.39
N THR A 355 14.86 -15.13 -13.95
CA THR A 355 14.05 -15.96 -14.85
C THR A 355 12.57 -15.54 -14.82
N TRP A 356 11.77 -16.13 -15.72
CA TRP A 356 10.31 -15.91 -15.76
C TRP A 356 9.55 -16.75 -14.72
N GLY A 357 10.25 -17.43 -13.80
CA GLY A 357 9.65 -18.33 -12.81
C GLY A 357 8.60 -17.67 -11.91
N TRP A 358 8.71 -16.35 -11.68
CA TRP A 358 7.74 -15.57 -10.91
C TRP A 358 6.28 -15.75 -11.38
N ILE A 359 6.05 -15.99 -12.68
CA ILE A 359 4.69 -16.19 -13.23
C ILE A 359 4.04 -17.45 -12.65
N ALA A 360 4.78 -18.56 -12.59
CA ALA A 360 4.30 -19.81 -11.99
C ALA A 360 4.08 -19.66 -10.48
N GLU A 361 4.94 -18.86 -9.85
CA GLU A 361 4.93 -18.61 -8.41
C GLU A 361 3.88 -17.58 -7.97
N MET A 362 3.14 -16.93 -8.88
CA MET A 362 2.01 -16.07 -8.52
C MET A 362 0.91 -16.83 -7.77
N SER A 363 0.79 -18.14 -8.00
CA SER A 363 -0.08 -19.04 -7.23
C SER A 363 0.46 -19.39 -5.84
N GLY A 364 1.69 -19.00 -5.51
CA GLY A 364 2.45 -19.44 -4.34
C GLY A 364 1.79 -19.18 -2.98
N ASN A 365 0.87 -18.23 -2.86
CA ASN A 365 0.11 -18.02 -1.62
C ASN A 365 -0.76 -19.24 -1.25
N SER A 366 -1.15 -20.09 -2.20
CA SER A 366 -1.83 -21.35 -1.89
C SER A 366 -0.89 -22.45 -1.39
N LYS A 367 0.44 -22.23 -1.45
CA LYS A 367 1.47 -23.16 -0.96
C LYS A 367 1.80 -22.96 0.52
N VAL A 368 1.34 -21.86 1.14
CA VAL A 368 1.58 -21.58 2.57
C VAL A 368 0.41 -22.09 3.39
N ILE A 369 0.64 -23.14 4.17
CA ILE A 369 -0.33 -23.66 5.14
C ILE A 369 -0.24 -22.80 6.39
N ASN A 370 -1.26 -21.99 6.64
CA ASN A 370 -1.42 -21.22 7.87
C ASN A 370 -2.85 -21.38 8.42
N PRO A 371 -3.16 -20.93 9.65
CA PRO A 371 -4.48 -21.09 10.24
C PRO A 371 -5.65 -20.43 9.46
N LEU A 372 -5.35 -19.56 8.49
CA LEU A 372 -6.31 -18.89 7.61
C LEU A 372 -6.38 -19.53 6.21
N ALA A 373 -5.57 -20.56 5.93
CA ALA A 373 -5.50 -21.25 4.65
C ALA A 373 -6.46 -22.45 4.54
N ALA A 374 -7.43 -22.55 5.47
CA ALA A 374 -8.43 -23.62 5.54
C ALA A 374 -9.61 -23.39 4.59
#